data_AF-A0A3D1CLD5-F1
#
_entry.id   AF-A0A3D1CLD5-F1
#
_cell.length_a   1.000
_cell.length_b   1.000
_cell.length_c   1.000
_cell.angle_alpha   90.00
_cell.angle_beta   90.00
_cell.angle_gamma   90.00
#
_symmetry.space_group_name_H-M   'P 1'
#
loop_
_entity.id
_entity.type
_entity.pdbx_description
1 polymer ?
#
loop_
_entity_poly.entity_id
_entity_poly.type
_entity_poly.pdbx_seq_one_letter_code
_entity_poly.pdbx_strand_id
1 'polypeptide(L)'
;EMRALKRKGFADSRLAKLLHKTEKQFRSHRHALGVRPVYKRVDTCAAEFSTSTAYMYSTYDEECEANPTNRDKIMILGGGPNRIGQGIEFD
;
A
#
# COMPACT_ATOMS: atom_id res chain seq x y z
N GLU A 1 -15.76 5.84 -9.64
CA GLU A 1 -15.19 7.00 -8.92
C GLU A 1 -14.20 6.65 -7.80
N MET A 2 -14.54 5.77 -6.85
CA MET A 2 -13.67 5.49 -5.70
C MET A 2 -12.24 5.03 -6.09
N ARG A 3 -12.10 4.10 -7.04
CA ARG A 3 -10.78 3.66 -7.53
C ARG A 3 -9.98 4.83 -8.14
N ALA A 4 -10.62 5.78 -8.82
CA ALA A 4 -9.96 6.95 -9.40
C ALA A 4 -9.41 7.89 -8.32
N LEU A 5 -10.15 8.12 -7.23
CA LEU A 5 -9.64 8.89 -6.09
C LEU A 5 -8.46 8.19 -5.42
N LYS A 6 -8.52 6.87 -5.27
CA LYS A 6 -7.42 6.09 -4.70
C LYS A 6 -6.18 6.06 -5.61
N ARG A 7 -6.35 6.01 -6.94
CA ARG A 7 -5.27 6.19 -7.94
C ARG A 7 -4.57 7.55 -7.81
N LYS A 8 -5.28 8.60 -7.41
CA LYS A 8 -4.71 9.94 -7.13
C LYS A 8 -4.03 10.06 -5.75
N GLY A 9 -3.93 8.98 -4.98
CA GLY A 9 -3.25 8.97 -3.68
C GLY A 9 -4.07 9.48 -2.50
N PHE A 10 -5.39 9.69 -2.65
CA PHE A 10 -6.22 10.10 -1.51
C PHE A 10 -6.25 9.03 -0.42
N ALA A 11 -5.82 9.39 0.79
CA ALA A 11 -5.94 8.53 1.97
C ALA A 11 -7.39 8.31 2.38
N ASP A 12 -7.69 7.15 2.97
CA ASP A 12 -9.03 6.86 3.51
C ASP A 12 -9.42 7.90 4.58
N SER A 13 -8.48 8.27 5.45
CA SER A 13 -8.65 9.31 6.48
C SER A 13 -9.05 10.68 5.89
N ARG A 14 -8.44 11.07 4.76
CA ARG A 14 -8.74 12.33 4.08
C ARG A 14 -10.16 12.34 3.52
N LEU A 15 -10.55 11.29 2.81
CA LEU A 15 -11.89 11.18 2.21
C LEU A 15 -12.97 11.02 3.30
N ALA A 16 -12.70 10.25 4.35
CA ALA A 16 -13.60 10.10 5.48
C ALA A 16 -13.90 11.44 6.14
N LYS A 17 -12.88 12.28 6.35
CA LYS A 17 -13.05 13.64 6.91
C LYS A 17 -13.93 14.53 6.03
N LEU A 18 -13.72 14.51 4.71
CA LEU A 18 -14.51 15.30 3.75
C LEU A 18 -15.98 14.83 3.65
N LEU A 19 -16.24 13.55 3.92
CA LEU A 19 -17.56 12.94 3.85
C LEU A 19 -18.25 12.84 5.23
N HIS A 20 -17.66 13.42 6.28
CA HIS A 20 -18.16 13.32 7.65
C HIS A 20 -18.43 11.87 8.10
N LYS A 21 -17.52 10.95 7.74
CA LYS A 21 -17.53 9.55 8.17
C LYS A 21 -16.26 9.23 8.96
N THR A 22 -16.28 8.11 9.68
CA THR A 22 -15.05 7.56 10.26
C THR A 22 -14.22 6.86 9.18
N GLU A 23 -12.90 6.82 9.35
CA GLU A 23 -12.00 6.10 8.45
C GLU A 23 -12.37 4.61 8.33
N LYS A 24 -12.80 3.99 9.45
CA LYS A 24 -13.24 2.60 9.47
C LYS A 24 -14.47 2.36 8.60
N GLN A 25 -15.46 3.26 8.66
CA GLN A 25 -16.65 3.18 7.80
C GLN A 25 -16.28 3.34 6.33
N PHE A 26 -15.45 4.33 5.99
CA PHE A 26 -14.99 4.56 4.63
C PHE A 26 -14.21 3.34 4.09
N ARG A 27 -13.28 2.81 4.89
CA ARG A 27 -12.50 1.61 4.54
C ARG A 27 -13.39 0.40 4.32
N SER A 28 -14.39 0.19 5.17
CA SER A 28 -15.33 -0.93 5.02
C SER A 28 -16.14 -0.81 3.73
N HIS A 29 -16.61 0.39 3.40
CA HIS A 29 -17.32 0.63 2.15
C HIS A 29 -16.41 0.46 0.92
N ARG A 30 -15.21 1.05 0.95
CA ARG A 30 -14.18 0.81 -0.08
C ARG A 30 -13.90 -0.68 -0.25
N HIS A 31 -13.91 -1.41 0.85
CA HIS A 31 -13.66 -2.83 0.84
C HIS A 31 -14.78 -3.66 0.22
N ALA A 32 -16.04 -3.30 0.50
CA ALA A 32 -17.22 -3.92 -0.09
C ALA A 32 -17.29 -3.70 -1.62
N LEU A 33 -16.75 -2.59 -2.12
CA LEU A 33 -16.63 -2.30 -3.55
C LEU A 33 -15.47 -3.06 -4.25
N GLY A 34 -14.74 -3.93 -3.53
CA GLY A 34 -13.59 -4.64 -4.09
C GLY A 34 -12.38 -3.73 -4.41
N VAL A 35 -12.38 -2.48 -3.94
CA VAL A 35 -11.29 -1.53 -4.21
C VAL A 35 -10.14 -1.77 -3.23
N ARG A 36 -9.21 -2.64 -3.61
CA ARG A 36 -7.95 -2.92 -2.91
C ARG A 36 -6.75 -2.37 -3.69
N PRO A 37 -5.65 -2.00 -3.02
CA PRO A 37 -4.39 -1.80 -3.72
C PRO A 37 -3.86 -3.14 -4.23
N VAL A 38 -3.06 -3.07 -5.29
CA VAL A 38 -2.16 -4.12 -5.76
C VAL A 38 -0.73 -3.74 -5.41
N TYR A 39 0.19 -4.70 -5.48
CA TYR A 39 1.62 -4.46 -5.27
C TYR A 39 2.38 -4.77 -6.55
N LYS A 40 3.27 -3.85 -6.91
CA LYS A 40 4.12 -3.93 -8.10
C LYS A 40 5.58 -4.06 -7.67
N ARG A 41 6.40 -4.72 -8.48
CA ARG A 41 7.83 -4.92 -8.20
C ARG A 41 8.66 -3.76 -8.75
N VAL A 42 9.79 -3.53 -8.10
CA VAL A 42 10.87 -2.69 -8.63
C VAL A 42 11.88 -3.62 -9.32
N ASP A 43 12.01 -3.49 -10.63
CA ASP A 43 12.77 -4.42 -11.49
C ASP A 43 13.91 -3.76 -12.28
N THR A 44 14.09 -2.44 -12.12
CA THR A 44 15.06 -1.58 -12.82
C THR A 44 14.92 -1.50 -14.35
N CYS A 45 13.98 -2.21 -14.96
CA CYS A 45 13.84 -2.35 -16.41
C CYS A 45 12.40 -2.18 -16.93
N ALA A 46 11.49 -1.68 -16.10
CA ALA A 46 10.10 -1.41 -16.47
C ALA A 46 9.39 -2.64 -17.07
N ALA A 47 9.56 -3.78 -16.41
CA ALA A 47 9.02 -5.09 -16.77
C ALA A 47 9.55 -5.70 -18.08
N GLU A 48 10.65 -5.19 -18.67
CA GLU A 48 11.31 -5.85 -19.81
C GLU A 48 11.78 -7.26 -19.44
N PHE A 49 12.27 -7.44 -18.21
CA PHE A 49 12.72 -8.71 -17.67
C PHE A 49 12.04 -9.03 -16.33
N SER A 50 11.83 -10.31 -16.06
CA SER A 50 11.29 -10.77 -14.78
C SER A 50 12.30 -10.61 -13.65
N THR A 51 11.88 -10.07 -12.51
CA THR A 51 12.71 -10.02 -11.28
C THR A 51 12.28 -11.06 -10.25
N SER A 52 13.26 -11.79 -9.70
CA SER A 52 13.03 -12.69 -8.57
C SER A 52 12.92 -11.93 -7.23
N THR A 53 13.45 -10.71 -7.15
CA THR A 53 13.51 -9.91 -5.93
C THR A 53 12.14 -9.35 -5.55
N ALA A 54 11.76 -9.49 -4.28
CA ALA A 54 10.47 -9.08 -3.74
C ALA A 54 10.47 -7.64 -3.19
N TYR A 55 11.04 -6.68 -3.94
CA TYR A 55 11.01 -5.26 -3.56
C TYR A 55 9.77 -4.59 -4.18
N MET A 56 8.83 -4.12 -3.34
CA MET A 56 7.48 -3.78 -3.78
C MET A 56 6.98 -2.43 -3.27
N TYR A 57 6.01 -1.87 -4.00
CA TYR A 57 5.23 -0.71 -3.58
C TYR A 57 3.73 -0.92 -3.90
N SER A 58 2.84 -0.30 -3.13
CA SER A 58 1.41 -0.39 -3.35
C SER A 58 0.93 0.63 -4.38
N THR A 59 0.00 0.25 -5.25
CA THR A 59 -0.71 1.15 -6.16
C THR A 59 -2.16 0.71 -6.34
N TYR A 60 -3.02 1.56 -6.90
CA TYR A 60 -4.39 1.20 -7.26
C TYR A 60 -4.48 0.87 -8.73
N ASP A 61 -3.97 -0.29 -9.11
CA ASP A 61 -4.00 -0.77 -10.49
C ASP A 61 -4.69 -2.14 -10.62
N GLU A 62 -4.62 -2.74 -11.80
CA GLU A 62 -5.36 -3.97 -12.11
C GLU A 62 -4.62 -5.25 -11.68
N GLU A 63 -3.36 -5.40 -12.06
CA GLU A 63 -2.58 -6.61 -11.80
C GLU A 63 -1.74 -6.51 -10.52
N CYS A 64 -1.66 -7.61 -9.76
CA CYS A 64 -0.87 -7.72 -8.54
C CYS A 64 0.28 -8.73 -8.71
N GLU A 65 1.51 -8.29 -8.44
CA GLU A 65 2.75 -9.08 -8.58
C GLU A 65 3.28 -9.58 -7.23
N ALA A 66 2.49 -9.43 -6.16
CA ALA A 66 2.89 -9.76 -4.79
C ALA A 66 3.22 -11.25 -4.62
N ASN A 67 2.44 -12.13 -5.25
CA ASN A 67 2.57 -13.59 -5.22
C ASN A 67 3.01 -14.13 -3.85
N PRO A 68 2.26 -13.86 -2.76
CA PRO A 68 2.67 -14.23 -1.41
C PRO A 68 2.64 -15.75 -1.22
N THR A 69 3.64 -16.30 -0.54
CA THR A 69 3.67 -17.72 -0.12
C THR A 69 2.78 -18.00 1.10
N ASN A 70 2.43 -19.27 1.32
CA ASN A 70 1.60 -19.72 2.47
C ASN A 70 2.41 -20.10 3.71
N ARG A 71 3.69 -19.72 3.80
CA ARG A 71 4.52 -19.98 4.98
C ARG A 71 4.11 -19.03 6.11
N ASP A 72 4.37 -19.44 7.35
CA ASP A 72 4.30 -18.54 8.49
C ASP A 72 5.36 -17.45 8.35
N LYS A 73 4.94 -16.18 8.47
CA LYS A 73 5.77 -15.00 8.24
C LYS A 73 5.68 -14.06 9.42
N ILE A 74 6.80 -13.40 9.72
CA ILE A 74 6.88 -12.33 10.69
C ILE A 74 6.92 -11.00 9.94
N MET A 75 6.07 -10.05 10.33
CA MET A 75 6.09 -8.69 9.80
C MET A 75 6.83 -7.79 10.79
N ILE A 76 7.81 -7.05 10.26
CA ILE A 76 8.58 -6.06 11.02
C ILE A 76 8.19 -4.68 10.49
N LEU A 77 7.88 -3.75 11.39
CA LEU A 77 7.51 -2.38 11.05
C LEU A 77 8.69 -1.45 11.38
N GLY A 78 9.20 -0.73 10.38
CA GLY A 78 10.28 0.25 10.58
C GLY A 78 9.82 1.58 11.17
N GLY A 79 10.77 2.43 11.56
CA GLY A 79 10.52 3.72 12.23
C GLY A 79 10.02 4.86 11.33
N GLY A 80 10.13 4.71 10.00
CA GLY A 80 9.84 5.79 9.06
C GLY A 80 11.00 6.81 9.00
N PRO A 81 10.73 8.10 8.74
CA PRO A 81 11.80 9.09 8.62
C PRO A 81 12.47 9.39 9.97
N ASN A 82 13.81 9.50 9.95
CA ASN A 82 14.59 9.92 11.12
C ASN A 82 14.16 11.29 11.64
N ARG A 83 14.17 11.44 12.97
CA ARG A 83 13.86 12.69 13.67
C ARG A 83 14.63 12.77 14.99
N ILE A 84 14.71 13.95 15.60
CA ILE A 84 15.36 14.11 16.91
C ILE A 84 14.70 13.15 17.92
N GLY A 85 15.52 12.28 18.52
CA GLY A 85 15.07 11.22 19.45
C GLY A 85 14.60 9.91 18.81
N GLN A 86 14.64 9.79 17.48
CA GLN A 86 14.49 8.52 16.74
C GLN A 86 15.39 8.50 15.50
N GLY A 87 16.56 7.87 15.65
CA GLY A 87 17.59 7.77 14.63
C GLY A 87 17.92 6.33 14.20
N ILE A 88 19.16 6.15 13.77
CA ILE A 88 19.71 4.89 13.22
C ILE A 88 19.67 3.73 14.22
N GLU A 89 19.56 4.01 15.51
CA GLU A 89 19.42 3.00 16.54
C GLU A 89 18.15 2.12 16.40
N PHE A 90 17.21 2.52 15.54
CA PHE A 90 15.97 1.79 15.24
C PHE A 90 15.90 1.21 13.82
N ASP A 91 16.97 1.32 13.02
CA ASP A 91 17.13 0.65 11.72
C ASP A 91 17.68 -0.77 11.92
#